data_AF-V9GFL2-F1
#
_entry.id   AF-V9GFL2-F1
#
_cell.length_a   1.000
_cell.length_b   1.000
_cell.length_c   1.000
_cell.angle_alpha   90.00
_cell.angle_beta   90.00
_cell.angle_gamma   90.00
#
_symmetry.space_group_name_H-M   'P 1'
#
loop_
_entity.id
_entity.type
_entity.pdbx_description
1 polymer ?
#
loop_
_entity_poly.entity_id
_entity_poly.type
_entity_poly.pdbx_seq_one_letter_code
_entity_poly.pdbx_strand_id
1 'polypeptide(L)'
;MSLARRVSEVSGTSADYALLSPGDVRDKVTAWLERGREVIVAPLFLSEGYFTENVIPDRLAGLSCRYSGRTLLPHPLLPQWMESQAKRLLQSLKS
;
A
#
# COMPACT_ATOMS: atom_id res chain seq x y z
N MET A 1 9.49 13.70 -1.52
CA MET A 1 8.85 12.85 -2.56
C MET A 1 7.88 11.89 -1.88
N SER A 2 6.65 11.71 -2.39
CA SER A 2 5.68 10.78 -1.79
C SER A 2 5.95 9.32 -2.18
N LEU A 3 5.51 8.37 -1.35
CA LEU A 3 5.63 6.94 -1.62
C LEU A 3 4.90 6.54 -2.92
N ALA A 4 3.66 7.01 -3.13
CA ALA A 4 2.89 6.71 -4.35
C ALA A 4 3.62 7.16 -5.63
N ARG A 5 4.27 8.33 -5.59
CA ARG A 5 5.09 8.79 -6.71
C ARG A 5 6.28 7.86 -6.93
N ARG A 6 6.99 7.49 -5.86
CA ARG A 6 8.14 6.57 -5.98
C ARG A 6 7.74 5.19 -6.49
N VAL A 7 6.59 4.67 -6.05
CA VAL A 7 6.02 3.42 -6.58
C VAL A 7 5.79 3.56 -8.08
N SER A 8 5.16 4.67 -8.52
CA SER A 8 4.90 4.90 -9.94
C SER A 8 6.16 4.88 -10.80
N GLU A 9 7.21 5.55 -10.32
CA GLU A 9 8.49 5.62 -11.03
C GLU A 9 9.22 4.27 -11.10
N VAL A 10 9.13 3.46 -10.04
CA VAL A 10 9.79 2.14 -9.97
C VAL A 10 9.01 1.09 -10.75
N SER A 11 7.68 1.11 -10.72
CA SER A 11 6.84 0.10 -11.39
C SER A 11 6.55 0.41 -12.86
N GLY A 12 6.69 1.66 -13.29
CA GLY A 12 6.22 2.12 -14.59
C GLY A 12 4.69 2.21 -14.71
N THR A 13 3.96 2.04 -13.59
CA THR A 13 2.50 2.18 -13.53
C THR A 13 2.13 3.49 -12.88
N SER A 14 0.93 4.02 -13.12
CA SER A 14 0.41 5.11 -12.30
C SER A 14 0.00 4.58 -10.92
N ALA A 15 0.34 5.29 -9.85
CA ALA A 15 -0.09 4.97 -8.49
C ALA A 15 -0.60 6.21 -7.74
N ASP A 16 -1.57 5.98 -6.86
CA ASP A 16 -2.12 6.95 -5.91
C ASP A 16 -2.17 6.29 -4.52
N TYR A 17 -2.63 7.03 -3.51
CA TYR A 17 -2.88 6.50 -2.18
C TYR A 17 -4.33 6.77 -1.73
N ALA A 18 -4.80 5.95 -0.81
CA ALA A 18 -6.06 6.12 -0.10
C ALA A 18 -5.85 5.79 1.37
N LEU A 19 -6.53 6.50 2.25
CA LEU A 19 -6.56 6.24 3.68
C LEU A 19 -7.80 5.43 4.06
N LEU A 20 -7.78 4.84 5.26
CA LEU A 20 -8.95 4.14 5.80
C LEU A 20 -10.03 5.07 6.38
N SER A 21 -9.97 6.37 6.10
CA SER A 21 -11.10 7.25 6.36
C SER A 21 -12.33 6.77 5.56
N PRO A 22 -13.57 6.95 6.06
CA PRO A 22 -14.77 6.54 5.31
C PRO A 22 -14.78 7.15 3.90
N GLY A 23 -15.19 6.36 2.90
CA GLY A 23 -15.29 6.80 1.48
C GLY A 23 -13.99 6.70 0.67
N ASP A 24 -12.86 7.12 1.23
CA ASP A 24 -11.61 7.38 0.48
C ASP A 24 -11.15 6.22 -0.44
N VAL A 25 -11.07 4.98 0.08
CA VAL A 25 -10.69 3.80 -0.75
C VAL A 25 -11.64 3.57 -1.92
N ARG A 26 -12.96 3.60 -1.67
CA ARG A 26 -13.97 3.35 -2.72
C ARG A 26 -13.96 4.46 -3.75
N ASP A 27 -13.94 5.72 -3.29
CA ASP A 27 -13.98 6.90 -4.15
C ASP A 27 -12.77 6.93 -5.08
N LYS A 28 -11.57 6.61 -4.55
CA LYS A 28 -10.35 6.52 -5.34
C LYS A 28 -10.41 5.43 -6.39
N VAL A 29 -10.85 4.23 -6.03
CA VAL A 29 -10.94 3.13 -6.99
C VAL A 29 -11.96 3.45 -8.08
N THR A 30 -13.15 3.95 -7.72
CA THR A 30 -14.18 4.38 -8.67
C THR A 30 -13.65 5.42 -9.65
N ALA A 31 -12.99 6.48 -9.17
CA ALA A 31 -12.44 7.53 -10.01
C ALA A 31 -11.39 7.01 -11.02
N TRP A 32 -10.67 5.94 -10.69
CA TRP A 32 -9.71 5.32 -11.62
C TRP A 32 -10.42 4.41 -12.64
N LEU A 33 -11.43 3.67 -12.20
CA LEU A 33 -12.25 2.85 -13.10
C LEU A 33 -13.01 3.71 -14.12
N GLU A 34 -13.57 4.85 -13.72
CA GLU A 34 -14.23 5.82 -14.60
C GLU A 34 -13.27 6.42 -15.65
N ARG A 35 -11.97 6.43 -15.37
CA ARG A 35 -10.91 6.83 -16.32
C ARG A 35 -10.46 5.68 -17.23
N GLY A 36 -11.15 4.54 -17.20
CA GLY A 36 -10.84 3.36 -18.01
C GLY A 36 -9.56 2.64 -17.59
N ARG A 37 -9.15 2.74 -16.32
CA ARG A 37 -7.95 2.06 -15.80
C ARG A 37 -8.31 0.68 -15.25
N GLU A 38 -7.42 -0.28 -15.42
CA GLU A 38 -7.41 -1.47 -14.56
C GLU A 38 -6.78 -1.12 -13.20
N VAL A 39 -7.46 -1.48 -12.12
CA VAL A 39 -7.05 -1.08 -10.77
C VAL A 39 -6.59 -2.29 -9.95
N ILE A 40 -5.39 -2.17 -9.37
CA ILE A 40 -4.88 -3.07 -8.33
C ILE A 40 -4.78 -2.28 -7.04
N VAL A 41 -5.35 -2.82 -5.96
CA VAL A 41 -5.24 -2.26 -4.62
C VAL A 41 -4.21 -3.07 -3.84
N ALA A 42 -3.17 -2.39 -3.35
CA ALA A 42 -2.12 -3.00 -2.52
C ALA A 42 -2.17 -2.40 -1.11
N PRO A 43 -2.43 -3.19 -0.05
CA PRO A 43 -2.50 -2.67 1.30
C PRO A 43 -1.09 -2.39 1.85
N LEU A 44 -0.83 -1.14 2.24
CA LEU A 44 0.41 -0.77 2.93
C LEU A 44 0.30 -1.06 4.43
N PHE A 45 0.36 -2.34 4.78
CA PHE A 45 0.29 -2.86 6.15
C PHE A 45 1.51 -3.76 6.43
N LEU A 46 1.94 -3.85 7.69
CA LEU A 46 3.03 -4.76 8.07
C LEU A 46 2.55 -6.21 8.07
N SER A 47 1.36 -6.46 8.62
CA SER A 47 0.77 -7.78 8.80
C SER A 47 -0.70 -7.78 8.39
N GLU A 48 -1.21 -8.96 8.07
CA GLU A 48 -2.62 -9.22 7.82
C GLU A 48 -3.46 -9.05 9.11
N GLY A 49 -4.75 -8.81 8.94
CA GLY A 49 -5.74 -8.76 10.02
C GLY A 49 -7.03 -8.07 9.60
N TYR A 50 -7.82 -7.61 10.59
CA TYR A 50 -9.19 -7.10 10.39
C TYR A 50 -9.34 -6.10 9.22
N PHE A 51 -8.41 -5.15 9.07
CA PHE A 51 -8.48 -4.17 7.99
C PHE A 51 -8.26 -4.76 6.60
N THR A 52 -7.27 -5.65 6.46
CA THR A 52 -6.92 -6.25 5.17
C THR A 52 -7.89 -7.36 4.77
N GLU A 53 -8.49 -8.03 5.75
CA GLU A 53 -9.37 -9.18 5.56
C GLU A 53 -10.85 -8.79 5.46
N ASN A 54 -11.28 -7.68 6.08
CA ASN A 54 -12.69 -7.29 6.14
C ASN A 54 -12.91 -5.87 5.61
N VAL A 55 -12.32 -4.86 6.27
CA VAL A 55 -12.65 -3.44 5.98
C VAL A 55 -12.32 -3.02 4.55
N ILE A 56 -11.14 -3.38 4.04
CA ILE A 56 -10.76 -3.05 2.65
C ILE A 56 -11.63 -3.84 1.66
N PRO A 57 -11.77 -5.18 1.77
CA PRO A 57 -12.71 -5.94 0.94
C PRO A 57 -14.12 -5.37 0.89
N ASP A 58 -14.71 -5.02 2.02
CA ASP A 58 -16.07 -4.46 2.11
C ASP A 58 -16.18 -3.14 1.32
N ARG A 59 -15.15 -2.31 1.38
CA ARG A 59 -15.08 -1.05 0.61
C ARG A 59 -14.90 -1.29 -0.89
N LEU A 60 -14.27 -2.38 -1.27
CA LEU A 60 -14.06 -2.75 -2.67
C LEU A 60 -15.21 -3.58 -3.26
N ALA A 61 -16.17 -4.03 -2.44
CA ALA A 61 -17.30 -4.85 -2.87
C ALA A 61 -18.05 -4.21 -4.05
N GLY A 62 -18.24 -4.98 -5.12
CA GLY A 62 -18.91 -4.55 -6.35
C GLY A 62 -18.06 -3.71 -7.31
N LEU A 63 -16.78 -3.44 -7.01
CA LEU A 63 -15.87 -2.73 -7.91
C LEU A 63 -15.00 -3.73 -8.70
N SER A 64 -14.81 -3.47 -9.99
CA SER A 64 -13.93 -4.28 -10.85
C SER A 64 -12.45 -3.95 -10.62
N CYS A 65 -11.91 -4.39 -9.47
CA CYS A 65 -10.52 -4.20 -9.11
C CYS A 65 -9.90 -5.50 -8.56
N ARG A 66 -8.57 -5.58 -8.57
CA ARG A 66 -7.83 -6.71 -8.01
C ARG A 66 -7.31 -6.36 -6.62
N TYR A 67 -7.57 -7.24 -5.66
CA TYR A 67 -7.10 -7.12 -4.29
C TYR A 67 -6.74 -8.51 -3.75
N SER A 68 -5.55 -8.66 -3.18
CA SER A 68 -5.06 -9.95 -2.66
C SER A 68 -4.96 -10.00 -1.14
N GLY A 69 -5.12 -8.89 -0.43
CA GLY A 69 -4.91 -8.81 1.02
C GLY A 69 -3.45 -8.89 1.48
N ARG A 70 -2.51 -9.25 0.60
CA ARG A 70 -1.11 -9.49 0.98
C ARG A 70 -0.45 -8.22 1.51
N THR A 71 0.20 -8.36 2.65
CA THR A 71 0.89 -7.27 3.36
C THR A 71 2.40 -7.34 3.15
N LEU A 72 3.16 -6.44 3.77
CA LEU A 72 4.60 -6.37 3.59
C LEU A 72 5.32 -7.59 4.18
N LEU A 73 4.81 -8.21 5.24
CA LEU A 73 5.32 -9.48 5.74
C LEU A 73 4.63 -10.65 5.03
N PRO A 74 5.34 -11.76 4.77
CA PRO A 74 6.70 -12.10 5.21
C PRO A 74 7.81 -11.71 4.21
N HIS A 75 7.64 -10.67 3.37
CA HIS A 75 8.62 -10.35 2.33
C HIS A 75 10.00 -10.03 2.93
N PRO A 76 11.10 -10.70 2.51
CA PRO A 76 12.39 -10.64 3.19
C PRO A 76 13.06 -9.26 3.13
N LEU A 77 12.70 -8.42 2.15
CA LEU A 77 13.24 -7.06 2.07
C LEU A 77 12.82 -6.16 3.22
N LEU A 78 11.67 -6.41 3.86
CA LEU A 78 11.21 -5.57 4.97
C LEU A 78 12.11 -5.72 6.22
N PRO A 79 12.38 -6.92 6.76
CA PRO A 79 13.29 -7.07 7.89
C PRO A 79 14.72 -6.61 7.55
N GLN A 80 15.21 -6.87 6.34
CA GLN A 80 16.52 -6.38 5.88
C GLN A 80 16.60 -4.84 5.88
N TRP A 81 15.52 -4.18 5.43
CA TRP A 81 15.43 -2.73 5.47
C TRP A 81 15.38 -2.20 6.91
N MET A 82 14.57 -2.82 7.79
CA MET A 82 14.49 -2.45 9.21
C MET A 82 15.84 -2.58 9.91
N GLU A 83 16.59 -3.66 9.68
CA GLU A 83 17.94 -3.86 10.22
C GLU A 83 18.88 -2.74 9.73
N SER A 84 18.80 -2.40 8.45
CA SER A 84 19.59 -1.30 7.87
C SER A 84 19.25 0.06 8.50
N GLN A 85 17.97 0.32 8.82
CA GLN A 85 17.57 1.53 9.55
C GLN A 85 18.10 1.54 10.98
N ALA A 86 17.99 0.42 11.70
CA ALA A 86 18.49 0.30 13.07
C ALA A 86 20.01 0.56 13.15
N LYS A 87 20.79 -0.02 12.24
CA LYS A 87 22.24 0.22 12.14
C LYS A 87 22.56 1.70 11.92
N ARG A 88 21.83 2.37 11.02
CA ARG A 88 22.01 3.82 10.78
C ARG A 88 21.73 4.67 12.02
N LEU A 89 20.63 4.37 12.73
CA LEU A 89 20.28 5.08 13.95
C LEU A 89 21.35 4.90 15.04
N LEU A 90 21.83 3.68 15.26
CA LEU A 90 22.90 3.40 16.22
C LEU A 90 24.21 4.12 15.88
N GLN A 91 24.53 4.27 14.59
CA GLN A 91 25.71 5.04 14.15
C GLN A 91 25.54 6.54 14.44
N SER A 92 24.36 7.10 14.21
CA SER A 92 24.09 8.52 14.49
C SER A 92 24.17 8.90 15.97
N LEU A 93 23.96 7.95 16.89
CA LEU A 93 24.06 8.17 18.34
C LEU A 93 25.51 8.15 18.87
N LYS A 94 26.46 7.68 18.06
CA LYS A 94 27.89 7.61 18.41
C LYS A 94 28.67 8.83 17.92
N SER A 95 28.01 9.76 17.24
CA SER A 95 28.53 11.05 16.78
C SER A 95 28.02 12.18 17.67
#